data_AF-A0A6A5AD70-F1
#
_entry.id   AF-A0A6A5AD70-F1
#
_cell.length_a   1.000
_cell.length_b   1.000
_cell.length_c   1.000
_cell.angle_alpha   90.00
_cell.angle_beta   90.00
_cell.angle_gamma   90.00
#
_symmetry.space_group_name_H-M   'P 1'
#
loop_
_entity.id
_entity.type
_entity.pdbx_description
1 polymer ?
#
loop_
_entity_poly.entity_id
_entity_poly.type
_entity_poly.pdbx_seq_one_letter_code
_entity_poly.pdbx_strand_id
1 'polypeptide(L)'
;MHGCRVFTKIDLASGYLQMLVMPSARKYTAFRTHRNVYEWVVAPMGMAGMPGIWSRLMRRLFDKFDFVVVYTDDICGFSRTIEEHADHLRQFALSFAPSEKLYARPSKCSFGVDSVNFLGHTISKDGLHVDQSKVRAIEKWPEPQSSKDVMSFIGLASYYRKFIPDFAELVRPLSGLLKKGAKWHWGEDERRAFLIIKVALQQAPVLQLPDYD
;
A
#
# COMPACT_ATOMS: atom_id res chain seq x y z
N MET A 1 6.76 -6.20 -14.77
CA MET A 1 5.47 -6.87 -14.43
C MET A 1 4.54 -7.06 -15.64
N HIS A 2 4.69 -6.33 -16.75
CA HIS A 2 3.89 -6.57 -17.96
C HIS A 2 4.00 -8.06 -18.41
N GLY A 3 2.87 -8.65 -18.81
CA GLY A 3 2.78 -10.06 -19.24
C GLY A 3 2.90 -11.12 -18.13
N CYS A 4 3.08 -10.73 -16.87
CA CYS A 4 3.18 -11.66 -15.75
C CYS A 4 1.79 -12.19 -15.33
N ARG A 5 1.73 -13.45 -14.91
CA ARG A 5 0.47 -14.16 -14.63
C ARG A 5 0.45 -14.82 -13.26
N VAL A 6 1.62 -15.04 -12.66
CA VAL A 6 1.78 -15.70 -11.37
C VAL A 6 2.39 -14.73 -10.38
N PHE A 7 1.78 -14.61 -9.21
CA PHE A 7 2.15 -13.63 -8.19
C PHE A 7 2.32 -14.29 -6.82
N THR A 8 3.26 -13.78 -6.04
CA THR A 8 3.44 -14.12 -4.62
C THR A 8 3.52 -12.82 -3.84
N LYS A 9 2.73 -12.70 -2.76
CA LYS A 9 2.84 -11.61 -1.80
C LYS A 9 3.37 -12.13 -0.48
N ILE A 10 4.35 -11.41 0.05
CA ILE A 10 4.97 -11.72 1.33
C ILE A 10 4.83 -10.52 2.25
N ASP A 11 4.28 -10.79 3.43
CA ASP A 11 4.08 -9.83 4.51
C ASP A 11 5.07 -10.17 5.63
N LEU A 12 5.91 -9.21 6.00
CA LEU A 12 6.90 -9.40 7.07
C LEU A 12 6.25 -9.32 8.45
N ALA A 13 6.61 -10.24 9.33
CA ALA A 13 6.06 -10.31 10.69
C ALA A 13 6.54 -9.14 11.56
N SER A 14 5.75 -8.07 11.66
CA SER A 14 6.11 -6.91 12.49
C SER A 14 7.48 -6.33 12.12
N GLY A 15 7.67 -5.98 10.84
CA GLY A 15 8.97 -5.64 10.23
C GLY A 15 9.96 -4.90 11.12
N TYR A 16 9.58 -3.74 11.67
CA TYR A 16 10.50 -2.93 12.50
C TYR A 16 11.04 -3.65 13.74
N LEU A 17 10.25 -4.54 14.36
CA LEU A 17 10.68 -5.32 15.52
C LEU A 17 11.74 -6.39 15.17
N GLN A 18 12.02 -6.59 13.89
CA GLN A 18 13.10 -7.46 13.44
C GLN A 18 14.43 -6.70 13.27
N MET A 19 14.39 -5.36 13.28
CA MET A 19 15.58 -4.53 13.11
C MET A 19 16.21 -4.19 14.46
N LEU A 20 17.49 -4.55 14.65
CA LEU A 20 18.20 -4.26 15.89
C LEU A 20 18.53 -2.76 16.03
N VAL A 21 18.34 -2.23 17.23
CA VAL A 21 18.84 -0.90 17.62
C VAL A 21 20.28 -1.04 18.07
N MET A 22 21.14 -0.19 17.49
CA MET A 22 22.55 -0.09 17.87
C MET A 22 22.69 0.05 19.39
N PRO A 23 23.59 -0.70 20.06
CA PRO A 23 23.73 -0.65 21.52
C PRO A 23 23.88 0.76 22.10
N SER A 24 24.62 1.63 21.41
CA SER A 24 24.82 3.04 21.80
C SER A 24 23.57 3.91 21.72
N ALA A 25 22.57 3.49 20.93
CA ALA A 25 21.32 4.23 20.70
C ALA A 25 20.13 3.71 21.53
N ARG A 26 20.24 2.54 22.19
CA ARG A 26 19.13 1.92 22.95
C ARG A 26 18.58 2.82 24.05
N LYS A 27 19.44 3.57 24.72
CA LYS A 27 19.07 4.57 25.74
C LYS A 27 18.06 5.63 25.26
N TYR A 28 18.03 5.94 23.96
CA TYR A 28 17.07 6.90 23.39
C TYR A 28 15.68 6.29 23.15
N THR A 29 15.54 4.99 23.35
CA THR A 29 14.28 4.26 23.21
C THR A 29 13.65 3.93 24.56
N ALA A 30 14.20 4.46 25.66
CA ALA A 30 13.75 4.13 27.00
C ALA A 30 12.27 4.50 27.21
N PHE A 31 11.51 3.59 27.83
CA PHE A 31 10.14 3.82 28.28
C PHE A 31 9.96 3.34 29.71
N ARG A 32 9.03 3.97 30.43
CA ARG A 32 8.79 3.69 31.85
C ARG A 32 7.45 3.00 32.03
N THR A 33 7.46 1.88 32.76
CA THR A 33 6.24 1.29 33.32
C THR A 33 6.06 1.74 34.77
N HIS A 34 4.96 1.35 35.41
CA HIS A 34 4.72 1.65 36.83
C HIS A 34 5.78 1.07 37.79
N ARG A 35 6.65 0.15 37.33
CA ARG A 35 7.70 -0.48 38.16
C ARG A 35 9.11 -0.11 37.74
N ASN A 36 9.41 -0.16 36.44
CA ASN A 36 10.78 -0.10 35.93
C ASN A 36 10.89 0.73 34.65
N VAL A 37 12.12 1.09 34.30
CA VAL A 37 12.49 1.63 32.98
C VAL A 37 13.03 0.50 32.12
N TYR A 38 12.59 0.43 30.87
CA TYR A 38 13.01 -0.54 29.88
C TYR A 38 13.52 0.18 28.64
N GLU A 39 14.42 -0.46 27.91
CA GLU A 39 14.94 0.02 26.64
C GLU A 39 14.63 -0.99 25.55
N TRP A 40 14.40 -0.52 24.32
CA TRP A 40 14.21 -1.40 23.19
C TRP A 40 15.54 -1.87 22.62
N VAL A 41 15.63 -3.19 22.36
CA VAL A 41 16.76 -3.82 21.65
C VAL A 41 16.50 -3.86 20.14
N VAL A 42 15.24 -3.80 19.73
CA VAL A 42 14.76 -3.76 18.34
C VAL A 42 14.00 -2.47 18.09
N ALA A 43 13.84 -2.04 16.84
CA ALA A 43 13.23 -0.76 16.55
C ALA A 43 11.72 -0.76 16.90
N PRO A 44 11.27 0.05 17.88
CA PRO A 44 9.87 0.12 18.23
C PRO A 44 9.06 0.81 17.13
N MET A 45 7.78 0.45 17.05
CA MET A 45 6.81 1.16 16.23
C MET A 45 6.71 2.63 16.67
N GLY A 46 6.65 3.54 15.70
CA GLY A 46 6.57 4.98 15.96
C GLY A 46 7.92 5.69 16.12
N MET A 47 9.04 4.97 16.10
CA MET A 47 10.36 5.60 16.08
C MET A 47 10.54 6.44 14.80
N ALA A 48 10.95 7.70 14.97
CA ALA A 48 11.13 8.64 13.87
C ALA A 48 12.21 8.15 12.87
N GLY A 49 11.95 8.31 11.57
CA GLY A 49 12.87 7.91 10.50
C GLY A 49 12.90 6.40 10.19
N MET A 50 12.26 5.56 11.00
CA MET A 50 12.22 4.11 10.79
C MET A 50 11.69 3.67 9.42
N PRO A 51 10.59 4.24 8.89
CA PRO A 51 10.10 3.84 7.58
C PRO A 51 11.15 4.02 6.47
N GLY A 52 11.97 5.08 6.55
CA GLY A 52 13.03 5.34 5.59
C GLY A 52 14.22 4.38 5.73
N ILE A 53 14.63 4.09 6.97
CA ILE A 53 15.70 3.11 7.23
C ILE A 53 15.27 1.71 6.77
N TRP A 54 14.03 1.32 7.09
CA TRP A 54 13.47 0.04 6.69
C TRP A 54 13.34 -0.10 5.18
N SER A 55 12.79 0.91 4.51
CA SER A 55 12.69 0.92 3.04
C SER A 55 14.06 0.78 2.38
N ARG A 56 15.11 1.41 2.94
CA ARG A 56 16.49 1.25 2.44
C ARG A 56 17.03 -0.17 2.63
N LEU A 57 16.74 -0.82 3.75
CA LEU A 57 17.13 -2.21 3.98
C LEU A 57 16.43 -3.13 2.98
N MET A 58 15.11 -3.00 2.85
CA MET A 58 14.31 -3.79 1.92
C MET A 58 14.81 -3.64 0.48
N ARG A 59 15.04 -2.41 0.02
CA ARG A 59 15.63 -2.14 -1.29
C ARG A 59 17.00 -2.79 -1.47
N ARG A 60 17.89 -2.67 -0.48
CA ARG A 60 19.21 -3.32 -0.54
C ARG A 60 19.12 -4.84 -0.70
N LEU A 61 18.15 -5.48 -0.07
CA LEU A 61 18.00 -6.94 -0.08
C LEU A 61 17.31 -7.45 -1.35
N PHE A 62 16.41 -6.66 -1.94
CA PHE A 62 15.48 -7.12 -2.97
C PHE A 62 15.57 -6.41 -4.32
N ASP A 63 16.16 -5.21 -4.43
CA ASP A 63 16.29 -4.47 -5.71
C ASP A 63 17.18 -5.19 -6.73
N LYS A 64 17.92 -6.21 -6.29
CA LYS A 64 18.71 -7.10 -7.17
C LYS A 64 17.86 -8.10 -7.97
N PHE A 65 16.56 -8.20 -7.70
CA PHE A 65 15.65 -9.11 -8.37
C PHE A 65 14.68 -8.34 -9.27
N ASP A 66 14.81 -8.50 -10.58
CA ASP A 66 13.93 -7.83 -11.56
C ASP A 66 12.47 -8.34 -11.50
N PHE A 67 12.25 -9.46 -10.80
CA PHE A 67 10.96 -10.10 -10.60
C PHE A 67 10.31 -9.79 -9.23
N VAL A 68 10.86 -8.83 -8.47
CA VAL A 68 10.34 -8.43 -7.15
C VAL A 68 10.09 -6.92 -7.11
N VAL A 69 8.94 -6.53 -6.60
CA VAL A 69 8.67 -5.14 -6.18
C VAL A 69 8.51 -5.10 -4.68
N VAL A 70 9.21 -4.17 -4.03
CA VAL A 70 9.08 -3.92 -2.60
C VAL A 70 8.64 -2.50 -2.34
N TYR A 71 7.67 -2.36 -1.44
CA TYR A 71 7.24 -1.07 -0.92
C TYR A 71 7.03 -1.20 0.58
N THR A 72 7.90 -0.54 1.35
CA THR A 72 7.96 -0.63 2.81
C THR A 72 7.96 -2.08 3.30
N ASP A 73 6.84 -2.59 3.80
CA ASP A 73 6.70 -3.95 4.37
C ASP A 73 6.06 -4.95 3.39
N ASP A 74 5.46 -4.46 2.31
CA ASP A 74 4.78 -5.26 1.30
C ASP A 74 5.80 -5.68 0.23
N ILE A 75 6.00 -6.99 0.08
CA ILE A 75 6.85 -7.57 -0.97
C ILE A 75 5.99 -8.37 -1.96
N CYS A 76 6.17 -8.13 -3.25
CA CYS A 76 5.49 -8.86 -4.31
C CYS A 76 6.49 -9.43 -5.32
N GLY A 77 6.53 -10.75 -5.44
CA GLY A 77 7.20 -11.47 -6.52
C GLY A 77 6.23 -11.77 -7.66
N PHE A 78 6.70 -11.74 -8.91
CA PHE A 78 5.88 -11.99 -10.09
C PHE A 78 6.65 -12.73 -11.18
N SER A 79 5.96 -13.56 -11.96
CA SER A 79 6.55 -14.34 -13.06
C SER A 79 5.54 -14.56 -14.19
N ARG A 80 6.01 -14.98 -15.37
CA ARG A 80 5.15 -15.29 -16.52
C ARG A 80 4.58 -16.70 -16.45
N THR A 81 5.34 -17.65 -15.91
CA THR A 81 4.96 -19.07 -15.76
C THR A 81 5.17 -19.55 -14.33
N ILE A 82 4.53 -20.66 -13.95
CA ILE A 82 4.65 -21.22 -12.58
C ILE A 82 6.02 -21.88 -12.37
N GLU A 83 6.62 -22.42 -13.43
CA GLU A 83 7.96 -23.01 -13.44
C GLU A 83 9.02 -21.94 -13.15
N GLU A 84 8.99 -20.83 -13.90
CA GLU A 84 9.82 -19.65 -13.64
C GLU A 84 9.58 -19.11 -12.22
N HIS A 85 8.32 -19.10 -11.77
CA HIS A 85 7.98 -18.63 -10.45
C HIS A 85 8.60 -19.48 -9.33
N ALA A 86 8.65 -20.80 -9.50
CA ALA A 86 9.30 -21.68 -8.53
C ALA A 86 10.79 -21.36 -8.39
N ASP A 87 11.48 -21.10 -9.50
CA ASP A 87 12.90 -20.72 -9.47
C ASP A 87 13.13 -19.31 -8.91
N HIS A 88 12.26 -18.35 -9.25
CA HIS A 88 12.26 -17.01 -8.64
C HIS A 88 12.06 -17.09 -7.13
N LEU A 89 11.12 -17.90 -6.65
CA LEU A 89 10.89 -18.08 -5.21
C LEU A 89 12.06 -18.75 -4.50
N ARG A 90 12.74 -19.72 -5.14
CA ARG A 90 13.96 -20.32 -4.57
C ARG A 90 15.07 -19.29 -4.40
N GLN A 91 15.33 -18.47 -5.42
CA GLN A 91 16.32 -17.39 -5.34
C GLN A 91 15.94 -16.34 -4.30
N PHE A 92 14.66 -15.97 -4.26
CA PHE A 92 14.13 -14.99 -3.32
C PHE A 92 14.19 -15.47 -1.86
N ALA A 93 13.90 -16.76 -1.61
CA ALA A 93 13.96 -17.36 -0.28
C ALA A 93 15.36 -17.28 0.34
N LEU A 94 16.43 -17.27 -0.47
CA LEU A 94 17.79 -17.06 0.02
C LEU A 94 18.00 -15.67 0.64
N SER A 95 17.24 -14.64 0.24
CA SER A 95 17.29 -13.34 0.91
C SER A 95 16.64 -13.34 2.31
N PHE A 96 15.88 -14.40 2.66
CA PHE A 96 15.36 -14.64 4.01
C PHE A 96 16.26 -15.60 4.81
N ALA A 97 17.47 -15.87 4.29
CA ALA A 97 18.39 -16.77 4.95
C ALA A 97 18.68 -16.35 6.40
N PRO A 98 19.13 -17.30 7.24
CA PRO A 98 19.42 -17.07 8.66
C PRO A 98 20.42 -15.95 8.95
N SER A 99 21.18 -15.48 7.94
CA SER A 99 22.09 -14.33 8.05
C SER A 99 21.34 -13.01 8.27
N GLU A 100 20.21 -12.81 7.60
CA GLU A 100 19.40 -11.57 7.68
C GLU A 100 18.26 -11.68 8.70
N LYS A 101 17.86 -12.91 9.08
CA LYS A 101 16.83 -13.20 10.10
C LYS A 101 15.51 -12.44 9.87
N LEU A 102 15.10 -12.29 8.60
CA LEU A 102 13.79 -11.77 8.25
C LEU A 102 12.74 -12.88 8.27
N TYR A 103 11.66 -12.64 9.00
CA TYR A 103 10.56 -13.58 9.17
C TYR A 103 9.30 -13.02 8.52
N ALA A 104 8.71 -13.81 7.62
CA ALA A 104 7.39 -13.56 7.08
C ALA A 104 6.29 -14.00 8.05
N ARG A 105 5.09 -13.45 7.92
CA ARG A 105 3.88 -13.90 8.62
C ARG A 105 3.07 -14.79 7.66
N PRO A 106 3.14 -16.14 7.79
CA PRO A 106 2.57 -17.04 6.78
C PRO A 106 1.07 -16.83 6.56
N SER A 107 0.32 -16.49 7.60
CA SER A 107 -1.14 -16.24 7.51
C SER A 107 -1.53 -15.00 6.69
N LYS A 108 -0.56 -14.15 6.34
CA LYS A 108 -0.77 -12.97 5.49
C LYS A 108 -0.04 -13.06 4.13
N CYS A 109 0.68 -14.15 3.89
CA CYS A 109 1.35 -14.39 2.62
C CYS A 109 0.43 -15.14 1.66
N SER A 110 0.63 -14.93 0.36
CA SER A 110 0.02 -15.72 -0.71
C SER A 110 1.10 -16.14 -1.68
N PHE A 111 1.06 -17.38 -2.17
CA PHE A 111 2.11 -17.95 -3.02
C PHE A 111 1.53 -18.50 -4.32
N GLY A 112 2.13 -18.13 -5.45
CA GLY A 112 1.82 -18.69 -6.77
C GLY A 112 0.36 -18.51 -7.22
N VAL A 113 -0.25 -17.37 -6.92
CA VAL A 113 -1.65 -17.07 -7.24
C VAL A 113 -1.79 -16.25 -8.53
N ASP A 114 -2.93 -16.36 -9.21
CA ASP A 114 -3.22 -15.62 -10.46
C ASP A 114 -3.49 -14.12 -10.24
N SER A 115 -3.80 -13.73 -9.00
CA SER A 115 -4.03 -12.34 -8.63
C SER A 115 -3.67 -12.08 -7.17
N VAL A 116 -3.25 -10.86 -6.86
CA VAL A 116 -2.85 -10.49 -5.51
C VAL A 116 -3.20 -9.05 -5.16
N ASN A 117 -3.57 -8.81 -3.90
CA ASN A 117 -3.80 -7.46 -3.37
C ASN A 117 -2.49 -6.84 -2.89
N PHE A 118 -1.98 -5.87 -3.63
CA PHE A 118 -0.72 -5.18 -3.37
C PHE A 118 -0.92 -3.67 -3.45
N LEU A 119 -0.50 -2.95 -2.40
CA LEU A 119 -0.62 -1.49 -2.31
C LEU A 119 -2.01 -0.97 -2.69
N GLY A 120 -3.06 -1.49 -2.07
CA GLY A 120 -4.43 -1.01 -2.29
C GLY A 120 -4.99 -1.25 -3.69
N HIS A 121 -4.35 -2.10 -4.50
CA HIS A 121 -4.80 -2.52 -5.82
C HIS A 121 -4.81 -4.05 -5.90
N THR A 122 -5.63 -4.60 -6.79
CA THR A 122 -5.56 -6.00 -7.18
C THR A 122 -4.77 -6.09 -8.47
N ILE A 123 -3.65 -6.82 -8.46
CA ILE A 123 -2.82 -7.08 -9.64
C ILE A 123 -3.19 -8.46 -10.17
N SER A 124 -3.40 -8.58 -11.48
CA SER A 124 -3.68 -9.83 -12.18
C SER A 124 -2.97 -9.85 -13.54
N LYS A 125 -3.10 -10.96 -14.27
CA LYS A 125 -2.68 -11.06 -15.67
C LYS A 125 -3.33 -10.01 -16.60
N ASP A 126 -4.52 -9.53 -16.25
CA ASP A 126 -5.30 -8.60 -17.07
C ASP A 126 -4.89 -7.15 -16.78
N GLY A 127 -4.20 -6.90 -15.66
CA GLY A 127 -3.63 -5.61 -15.30
C GLY A 127 -3.88 -5.23 -13.84
N LEU A 128 -3.95 -3.92 -13.61
CA LEU A 128 -4.18 -3.31 -12.31
C LEU A 128 -5.67 -2.97 -12.15
N HIS A 129 -6.28 -3.47 -11.09
CA HIS A 129 -7.65 -3.19 -10.70
C HIS A 129 -7.71 -2.38 -9.40
N VAL A 130 -8.83 -1.69 -9.19
CA VAL A 130 -9.17 -1.14 -7.87
C VAL A 130 -9.45 -2.30 -6.91
N ASP A 131 -8.95 -2.20 -5.67
CA ASP A 131 -9.27 -3.18 -4.62
C ASP A 131 -10.79 -3.24 -4.38
N GLN A 132 -11.38 -4.42 -4.55
CA GLN A 132 -12.82 -4.64 -4.43
C GLN A 132 -13.38 -4.30 -3.05
N SER A 133 -12.58 -4.44 -1.98
CA SER A 133 -12.98 -4.02 -0.64
C SER A 133 -13.16 -2.50 -0.56
N LYS A 134 -12.34 -1.74 -1.30
CA LYS A 134 -12.41 -0.28 -1.39
C LYS A 134 -13.56 0.16 -2.28
N VAL A 135 -13.83 -0.55 -3.39
CA VAL A 135 -15.04 -0.32 -4.21
C VAL A 135 -16.31 -0.42 -3.37
N ARG A 136 -16.45 -1.48 -2.56
CA ARG A 136 -17.61 -1.66 -1.66
C ARG A 136 -17.69 -0.58 -0.58
N ALA A 137 -16.56 -0.13 -0.06
CA ALA A 137 -16.52 0.96 0.92
C ALA A 137 -16.99 2.29 0.29
N ILE A 138 -16.60 2.56 -0.96
CA ILE A 138 -17.01 3.74 -1.73
C ILE A 138 -18.51 3.68 -2.05
N GLU A 139 -19.02 2.52 -2.47
CA GLU A 139 -20.44 2.31 -2.73
C GLU A 139 -21.31 2.72 -1.54
N LYS A 140 -20.94 2.24 -0.35
CA LYS A 140 -21.65 2.52 0.91
C LYS A 140 -21.26 3.85 1.55
N TRP A 141 -20.40 4.64 0.92
CA TRP A 141 -19.94 5.91 1.49
C TRP A 141 -21.11 6.89 1.61
N PRO A 142 -21.40 7.41 2.82
CA PRO A 142 -22.53 8.31 3.04
C PRO A 142 -22.28 9.68 2.41
N GLU A 143 -23.35 10.42 2.14
CA GLU A 143 -23.23 11.78 1.62
C GLU A 143 -22.50 12.68 2.65
N PRO A 144 -21.39 13.35 2.27
CA PRO A 144 -20.62 14.21 3.17
C PRO A 144 -21.47 15.29 3.85
N GLN A 145 -21.34 15.42 5.17
CA GLN A 145 -22.07 16.42 5.96
C GLN A 145 -21.17 17.56 6.46
N SER A 146 -19.85 17.45 6.21
CA SER A 146 -18.86 18.42 6.64
C SER A 146 -17.66 18.47 5.71
N SER A 147 -16.88 19.56 5.77
CA SER A 147 -15.62 19.69 5.01
C SER A 147 -14.64 18.56 5.36
N LYS A 148 -14.69 18.00 6.57
CA LYS A 148 -13.87 16.86 6.98
C LYS A 148 -14.26 15.57 6.25
N ASP A 149 -15.55 15.34 6.04
CA ASP A 149 -16.05 14.19 5.29
C ASP A 149 -15.66 14.30 3.81
N VAL A 150 -15.78 15.51 3.24
CA VAL A 150 -15.34 15.80 1.87
C VAL A 150 -13.85 15.58 1.72
N MET A 151 -13.03 16.08 2.64
CA MET A 151 -11.59 15.87 2.64
C MET A 151 -11.23 14.38 2.68
N SER A 152 -11.94 13.61 3.49
CA SER A 152 -11.72 12.16 3.61
C SER A 152 -12.10 11.43 2.32
N PHE A 153 -13.22 11.79 1.70
CA PHE A 153 -13.66 11.24 0.41
C PHE A 153 -12.69 11.59 -0.72
N ILE A 154 -12.30 12.87 -0.85
CA ILE A 154 -11.33 13.31 -1.87
C ILE A 154 -10.00 12.60 -1.68
N GLY A 155 -9.54 12.42 -0.44
CA GLY A 155 -8.29 11.70 -0.15
C GLY A 155 -8.31 10.27 -0.71
N LEU A 156 -9.39 9.53 -0.49
CA LEU A 156 -9.55 8.18 -1.03
C LEU A 156 -9.70 8.18 -2.55
N ALA A 157 -10.57 9.04 -3.10
CA ALA A 157 -10.80 9.11 -4.54
C ALA A 157 -9.54 9.51 -5.31
N SER A 158 -8.74 10.42 -4.75
CA SER A 158 -7.45 10.85 -5.33
C SER A 158 -6.44 9.72 -5.42
N TYR A 159 -6.47 8.76 -4.49
CA TYR A 159 -5.61 7.56 -4.57
C TYR A 159 -5.91 6.72 -5.81
N TYR A 160 -7.18 6.67 -6.21
CA TYR A 160 -7.67 5.93 -7.37
C TYR A 160 -7.89 6.81 -8.61
N ARG A 161 -7.41 8.07 -8.62
CA ARG A 161 -7.65 9.02 -9.72
C ARG A 161 -7.25 8.51 -11.11
N LYS A 162 -6.27 7.61 -11.20
CA LYS A 162 -5.82 6.99 -12.47
C LYS A 162 -6.91 6.16 -13.17
N PHE A 163 -7.93 5.75 -12.43
CA PHE A 163 -9.08 5.00 -12.94
C PHE A 163 -10.25 5.91 -13.36
N ILE A 164 -10.15 7.22 -13.12
CA ILE A 164 -11.23 8.19 -13.33
C ILE A 164 -10.78 9.21 -14.36
N PRO A 165 -11.32 9.18 -15.59
CA PRO A 165 -11.09 10.23 -16.58
C PRO A 165 -11.48 11.60 -16.03
N ASP A 166 -10.67 12.62 -16.36
CA ASP A 166 -10.92 14.03 -16.01
C ASP A 166 -11.18 14.28 -14.51
N PHE A 167 -10.56 13.47 -13.63
CA PHE A 167 -10.73 13.56 -12.18
C PHE A 167 -10.58 14.98 -11.62
N ALA A 168 -9.66 15.77 -12.18
CA ALA A 168 -9.41 17.14 -11.74
C ALA A 168 -10.63 18.06 -11.91
N GLU A 169 -11.35 17.95 -13.03
CA GLU A 169 -12.58 18.73 -13.25
C GLU A 169 -13.73 18.19 -12.41
N LEU A 170 -13.86 16.86 -12.31
CA LEU A 170 -14.90 16.23 -11.51
C LEU A 170 -14.81 16.58 -10.02
N VAL A 171 -13.59 16.63 -9.45
CA VAL A 171 -13.40 16.90 -8.02
C VAL A 171 -13.45 18.40 -7.70
N ARG A 172 -13.49 19.28 -8.72
CA ARG A 172 -13.39 20.73 -8.54
C ARG A 172 -14.46 21.30 -7.60
N PRO A 173 -15.76 20.97 -7.71
CA PRO A 173 -16.79 21.47 -6.78
C PRO A 173 -16.49 21.07 -5.33
N LEU A 174 -16.12 19.80 -5.12
CA LEU A 174 -15.78 19.26 -3.80
C LEU A 174 -14.53 19.93 -3.21
N SER A 175 -13.49 20.15 -4.02
CA SER A 175 -12.27 20.84 -3.58
C SER A 175 -12.53 22.30 -3.20
N GLY A 176 -13.55 22.93 -3.79
CA GLY A 176 -14.01 24.27 -3.44
C GLY A 176 -14.42 24.40 -1.96
N LEU A 177 -15.04 23.35 -1.42
CA LEU A 177 -15.47 23.26 -0.01
C LEU A 177 -14.31 23.16 0.99
N LEU A 178 -13.09 22.87 0.52
CA LEU A 178 -11.89 22.76 1.34
C LEU A 178 -11.04 24.04 1.34
N LYS A 179 -11.41 25.04 0.54
CA LYS A 179 -10.68 26.30 0.48
C LYS A 179 -10.79 27.05 1.81
N LYS A 180 -9.70 27.72 2.20
CA LYS A 180 -9.67 28.54 3.42
C LYS A 180 -10.76 29.63 3.35
N GLY A 181 -11.63 29.67 4.35
CA GLY A 181 -12.73 30.63 4.42
C GLY A 181 -13.97 30.27 3.59
N ALA A 182 -13.99 29.10 2.93
CA ALA A 182 -15.19 28.61 2.27
C ALA A 182 -16.28 28.31 3.31
N LYS A 183 -17.49 28.80 3.07
CA LYS A 183 -18.67 28.38 3.84
C LYS A 183 -19.09 27.00 3.38
N TRP A 184 -19.41 26.13 4.33
CA TRP A 184 -19.99 24.83 4.03
C TRP A 184 -21.28 25.02 3.23
N HIS A 185 -21.31 24.40 2.06
CA HIS A 185 -22.51 24.24 1.25
C HIS A 185 -22.44 22.85 0.62
N TRP A 186 -23.59 22.25 0.40
CA TRP A 186 -23.68 20.97 -0.27
C TRP A 186 -24.85 21.04 -1.25
N GLY A 187 -24.55 21.57 -2.42
CA GLY A 187 -25.53 21.80 -3.48
C GLY A 187 -25.55 20.68 -4.51
N GLU A 188 -26.21 20.97 -5.62
CA GLU A 188 -26.38 20.01 -6.70
C GLU A 188 -25.04 19.70 -7.40
N ASP A 189 -24.14 20.68 -7.52
CA ASP A 189 -22.85 20.47 -8.17
C ASP A 189 -21.92 19.57 -7.35
N GLU A 190 -21.89 19.75 -6.03
CA GLU A 190 -21.14 18.89 -5.10
C GLU A 190 -21.71 17.48 -5.07
N ARG A 191 -23.04 17.36 -4.98
CA ARG A 191 -23.72 16.06 -5.02
C ARG A 191 -23.47 15.33 -6.33
N ARG A 192 -23.57 16.03 -7.46
CA ARG A 192 -23.31 15.46 -8.79
C ARG A 192 -21.85 14.98 -8.90
N ALA A 193 -20.89 15.81 -8.50
CA ALA A 193 -19.47 15.44 -8.47
C ALA A 193 -19.22 14.18 -7.62
N PHE A 194 -19.79 14.14 -6.41
CA PHE A 194 -19.68 13.00 -5.50
C PHE A 194 -20.23 11.70 -6.12
N LEU A 195 -21.42 11.75 -6.71
CA LEU A 195 -22.05 10.58 -7.32
C LEU A 195 -21.29 10.10 -8.56
N ILE A 196 -20.85 11.01 -9.44
CA ILE A 196 -20.08 10.64 -10.64
C ILE A 196 -18.78 9.95 -10.23
N ILE A 197 -18.05 10.49 -9.26
CA ILE A 197 -16.80 9.89 -8.76
C ILE A 197 -17.05 8.50 -8.15
N LYS A 198 -18.15 8.32 -7.40
CA LYS A 198 -18.54 7.01 -6.86
C LYS A 198 -18.79 6.00 -7.97
N VAL A 199 -19.57 6.36 -8.99
CA VAL A 199 -19.88 5.48 -10.13
C VAL A 199 -18.62 5.15 -10.93
N ALA A 200 -17.77 6.14 -11.20
CA ALA A 200 -16.52 5.93 -11.93
C ALA A 200 -15.59 4.94 -11.22
N LEU A 201 -15.54 4.96 -9.88
CA LEU A 201 -14.74 4.01 -9.09
C LEU A 201 -15.34 2.60 -9.06
N GLN A 202 -16.66 2.48 -9.15
CA GLN A 202 -17.35 1.18 -9.27
C GLN A 202 -17.17 0.56 -10.66
N GLN A 203 -17.12 1.40 -11.69
CA GLN A 203 -16.97 1.01 -13.09
C GLN A 203 -15.53 1.20 -13.58
N ALA A 204 -14.57 1.22 -12.63
CA ALA A 204 -13.18 1.49 -12.93
C ALA A 204 -12.64 0.48 -13.97
N PRO A 205 -12.03 0.95 -15.07
CA PRO A 205 -11.46 0.06 -16.06
C PRO A 205 -10.24 -0.67 -15.48
N VAL A 206 -9.87 -1.77 -16.12
CA VAL A 206 -8.58 -2.43 -15.84
C VAL A 206 -7.49 -1.61 -16.50
N LEU A 207 -6.51 -1.15 -15.73
CA LEU A 207 -5.35 -0.43 -16.27
C LEU A 207 -4.26 -1.43 -16.63
N GLN A 208 -3.78 -1.38 -17.87
CA GLN A 208 -2.60 -2.16 -18.24
C GLN A 208 -1.37 -1.69 -17.47
N LEU A 209 -0.52 -2.63 -17.11
CA LEU A 209 0.77 -2.30 -16.50
C LEU A 209 1.67 -1.69 -17.57
N PRO A 210 2.43 -0.63 -17.28
CA PRO A 210 3.31 0.00 -18.26
C PRO A 210 4.27 -1.03 -18.87
N ASP A 211 4.37 -0.99 -20.20
CA ASP A 211 5.43 -1.66 -20.94
C ASP A 211 6.59 -0.67 -21.09
N TYR A 212 7.77 -1.06 -20.62
CA TYR A 212 8.97 -0.22 -20.65
C TYR A 212 9.99 -0.72 -21.68
N ASP A 213 9.65 -1.78 -22.42
CA ASP A 213 10.45 -2.31 -23.53
C ASP A 213 10.33 -1.42 -24.79
#